data_AF-A0A087DTT7-F1
#
_entry.id   AF-A0A087DTT7-F1
#
_cell.length_a   1.000
_cell.length_b   1.000
_cell.length_c   1.000
_cell.angle_alpha   90.00
_cell.angle_beta   90.00
_cell.angle_gamma   90.00
#
_symmetry.space_group_name_H-M   'P 1'
#
loop_
_entity.id
_entity.type
_entity.pdbx_description
1 polymer ?
#
loop_
_entity_poly.entity_id
_entity_poly.type
_entity_poly.pdbx_seq_one_letter_code
_entity_poly.pdbx_strand_id
1 'polypeptide(L)'
;MKNDLAYQSTDYTCAPATMVNALRYLFDRDEIRPDVLWSIFRASLDLYGPDGSFGGDGTSPDAMLSLVNTFNMYGESGQFPIRARLLRGEDALAGEPDGSGTPLRRAIESGLRNSDANQPTPARNHAGNVSDAGARRVGEAAHIAGPHAAGVARVWSNRMNGHYVLVTGFDAMPDGAPAVRVFDPYKDSKVDGARVRRIEHEPAQANRLIAASLFDSGERVPYVLVNDRYERRVIVIERGESD
;
A
#
# COMPACT_ATOMS: atom_id res chain seq x y z
N MET A 1 19.99 4.63 5.13
CA MET A 1 19.69 5.63 4.06
C MET A 1 18.54 5.12 3.20
N LYS A 2 17.57 5.98 2.88
CA LYS A 2 16.44 5.66 1.98
C LYS A 2 16.90 5.44 0.53
N ASN A 3 16.16 4.60 -0.18
CA ASN A 3 16.27 4.46 -1.63
C ASN A 3 15.29 5.42 -2.32
N ASP A 4 15.65 5.87 -3.52
CA ASP A 4 14.66 6.46 -4.43
C ASP A 4 13.60 5.43 -4.80
N LEU A 5 12.37 5.91 -5.03
CA LEU A 5 11.29 5.07 -5.54
C LEU A 5 11.50 4.81 -7.03
N ALA A 6 11.27 3.57 -7.44
CA ALA A 6 11.53 3.11 -8.80
C ALA A 6 10.29 3.20 -9.70
N TYR A 7 10.53 3.59 -10.94
CA TYR A 7 9.56 3.39 -12.02
C TYR A 7 9.51 1.92 -12.42
N GLN A 8 8.36 1.48 -12.96
CA GLN A 8 8.19 0.14 -13.50
C GLN A 8 9.13 -0.08 -14.69
N SER A 9 9.63 -1.31 -14.85
CA SER A 9 10.60 -1.64 -15.91
C SER A 9 9.94 -2.03 -17.23
N THR A 10 8.69 -2.50 -17.17
CA THR A 10 7.86 -2.91 -18.31
C THR A 10 6.41 -2.51 -18.04
N ASP A 11 5.55 -2.56 -19.05
CA ASP A 11 4.11 -2.26 -18.92
C ASP A 11 3.38 -3.14 -17.89
N TYR A 12 3.95 -4.30 -17.52
CA TYR A 12 3.30 -5.29 -16.64
C TYR A 12 3.81 -5.28 -15.20
N THR A 13 4.87 -4.50 -14.92
CA THR A 13 5.61 -4.56 -13.64
C THR A 13 5.16 -3.51 -12.60
N CYS A 14 4.01 -2.86 -12.79
CA CYS A 14 3.52 -1.84 -11.86
C CYS A 14 3.28 -2.39 -10.44
N ALA A 15 2.71 -3.60 -10.31
CA ALA A 15 2.46 -4.25 -9.02
C ALA A 15 3.75 -4.54 -8.23
N PRO A 16 4.74 -5.29 -8.78
CA PRO A 16 5.99 -5.53 -8.06
C PRO A 16 6.76 -4.24 -7.79
N ALA A 17 6.79 -3.29 -8.73
CA ALA A 17 7.44 -2.00 -8.52
C ALA A 17 6.82 -1.23 -7.34
N THR A 18 5.49 -1.18 -7.26
CA THR A 18 4.78 -0.47 -6.18
C THR A 18 4.98 -1.14 -4.82
N MET A 19 4.96 -2.47 -4.75
CA MET A 19 5.25 -3.22 -3.52
C MET A 19 6.69 -3.01 -3.04
N VAL A 20 7.67 -3.03 -3.95
CA VAL A 20 9.07 -2.70 -3.62
C VAL A 20 9.20 -1.25 -3.15
N ASN A 21 8.49 -0.33 -3.79
CA ASN A 21 8.48 1.09 -3.38
C ASN A 21 7.90 1.29 -1.99
N ALA A 22 6.88 0.52 -1.58
CA ALA A 22 6.39 0.56 -0.20
C ALA A 22 7.49 0.20 0.80
N LEU A 23 8.29 -0.83 0.52
CA LEU A 23 9.44 -1.18 1.38
C LEU A 23 10.50 -0.08 1.40
N ARG A 24 10.84 0.49 0.24
CA ARG A 24 11.81 1.60 0.13
C ARG A 24 11.37 2.86 0.86
N TYR A 25 10.07 3.11 0.88
CA TYR A 25 9.48 4.23 1.60
C TYR A 25 9.55 4.01 3.12
N LEU A 26 9.19 2.81 3.60
CA LEU A 26 9.09 2.49 5.02
C LEU A 26 10.43 2.18 5.70
N PHE A 27 11.36 1.55 5.00
CA PHE A 27 12.63 1.04 5.55
C PHE A 27 13.83 1.70 4.90
N ASP A 28 14.92 1.81 5.65
CA ASP A 28 16.22 2.15 5.09
C ASP A 28 16.78 0.98 4.28
N ARG A 29 17.66 1.30 3.32
CA ARG A 29 18.20 0.34 2.36
C ARG A 29 18.83 -0.89 3.02
N ASP A 30 19.54 -0.69 4.13
CA ASP A 30 20.23 -1.73 4.90
C ASP A 30 19.29 -2.57 5.77
N GLU A 31 18.06 -2.12 5.99
CA GLU A 31 17.02 -2.88 6.70
C GLU A 31 16.27 -3.84 5.76
N ILE A 32 16.14 -3.51 4.48
CA ILE A 32 15.35 -4.29 3.52
C ILE A 32 16.04 -5.61 3.20
N ARG A 33 15.40 -6.72 3.62
CA ARG A 33 15.94 -8.06 3.40
C ARG A 33 15.75 -8.55 1.95
N PRO A 34 16.75 -9.23 1.36
CA PRO A 34 16.65 -9.77 0.00
C PRO A 34 15.54 -10.80 -0.21
N ASP A 35 15.23 -11.61 0.81
CA ASP A 35 14.17 -12.63 0.76
C ASP A 35 12.77 -12.02 0.68
N VAL A 36 12.54 -10.90 1.36
CA VAL A 36 11.27 -10.14 1.27
C VAL A 36 11.09 -9.57 -0.14
N LEU A 37 12.16 -9.02 -0.75
CA LEU A 37 12.12 -8.57 -2.15
C LEU A 37 11.84 -9.73 -3.11
N TRP A 38 12.48 -10.89 -2.88
CA TRP A 38 12.24 -12.08 -3.67
C TRP A 38 10.79 -12.55 -3.59
N SER A 39 10.17 -12.52 -2.40
CA SER A 39 8.75 -12.87 -2.25
C SER A 39 7.82 -11.99 -3.10
N ILE A 40 8.10 -10.69 -3.21
CA ILE A 40 7.33 -9.76 -4.07
C ILE A 40 7.39 -10.22 -5.52
N PHE A 41 8.59 -10.37 -6.07
CA PHE A 41 8.75 -10.76 -7.47
C PHE A 41 8.22 -12.17 -7.75
N ARG A 42 8.39 -13.09 -6.80
CA ARG A 42 7.95 -14.48 -6.93
C ARG A 42 6.43 -14.61 -6.98
N ALA A 43 5.71 -13.81 -6.20
CA ALA A 43 4.25 -13.84 -6.15
C ALA A 43 3.61 -13.02 -7.28
N SER A 44 4.29 -11.97 -7.77
CA SER A 44 3.79 -11.11 -8.85
C SER A 44 3.98 -11.70 -10.26
N LEU A 45 3.37 -11.07 -11.26
CA LEU A 45 3.43 -11.45 -12.68
C LEU A 45 2.87 -12.86 -12.96
N ASP A 46 1.83 -13.23 -12.24
CA ASP A 46 1.22 -14.56 -12.26
C ASP A 46 0.21 -14.77 -13.42
N LEU A 47 -0.17 -13.71 -14.13
CA LEU A 47 -1.11 -13.79 -15.23
C LEU A 47 -0.40 -14.06 -16.57
N TYR A 48 -1.07 -14.82 -17.44
CA TYR A 48 -0.63 -15.07 -18.81
C TYR A 48 -1.33 -14.10 -19.76
N GLY A 49 -0.57 -13.55 -20.70
CA GLY A 49 -1.14 -12.75 -21.78
C GLY A 49 -1.99 -13.57 -22.76
N PRO A 50 -2.78 -12.93 -23.64
CA PRO A 50 -3.62 -13.62 -24.61
C PRO A 50 -2.87 -14.53 -25.59
N ASP A 51 -1.57 -14.26 -25.79
CA ASP A 51 -0.65 -15.06 -26.60
C ASP A 51 0.04 -16.20 -25.83
N GLY A 52 -0.30 -16.38 -24.55
CA GLY A 52 0.30 -17.37 -23.66
C GLY A 52 1.64 -16.94 -23.07
N SER A 53 2.05 -15.68 -23.22
CA SER A 53 3.26 -15.16 -22.58
C SER A 53 3.10 -15.07 -21.06
N PHE A 54 4.02 -15.68 -20.31
CA PHE A 54 4.02 -15.60 -18.85
C PHE A 54 4.31 -14.17 -18.37
N GLY A 55 3.48 -13.64 -17.48
CA GLY A 55 3.54 -12.26 -17.00
C GLY A 55 2.94 -11.23 -17.96
N GLY A 56 2.42 -11.66 -19.11
CA GLY A 56 1.91 -10.79 -20.18
C GLY A 56 0.62 -10.02 -19.85
N ASP A 57 -0.07 -10.37 -18.76
CA ASP A 57 -1.22 -9.63 -18.23
C ASP A 57 -0.95 -9.04 -16.82
N GLY A 58 0.31 -9.09 -16.38
CA GLY A 58 0.74 -8.55 -15.10
C GLY A 58 0.33 -9.41 -13.91
N THR A 59 -0.16 -8.76 -12.85
CA THR A 59 -0.39 -9.38 -11.54
C THR A 59 -1.87 -9.43 -11.18
N SER A 60 -2.34 -10.59 -10.76
CA SER A 60 -3.72 -10.80 -10.31
C SER A 60 -4.01 -10.12 -8.97
N PRO A 61 -5.28 -9.81 -8.67
CA PRO A 61 -5.66 -9.38 -7.32
C PRO A 61 -5.28 -10.40 -6.24
N ASP A 62 -5.35 -11.71 -6.53
CA ASP A 62 -5.09 -12.77 -5.55
C ASP A 62 -3.60 -12.90 -5.21
N ALA A 63 -2.72 -12.65 -6.17
CA ALA A 63 -1.28 -12.52 -5.91
C ALA A 63 -0.98 -11.38 -4.94
N MET A 64 -1.64 -10.23 -5.09
CA MET A 64 -1.49 -9.10 -4.16
C MET A 64 -2.01 -9.42 -2.76
N LEU A 65 -3.11 -10.17 -2.64
CA LEU A 65 -3.60 -10.66 -1.34
C LEU A 65 -2.65 -11.69 -0.71
N SER A 66 -2.04 -12.54 -1.52
CA SER A 66 -1.02 -13.49 -1.05
C SER A 66 0.20 -12.78 -0.47
N LEU A 67 0.58 -11.63 -1.04
CA LEU A 67 1.63 -10.78 -0.48
C LEU A 67 1.26 -10.17 0.87
N VAL A 68 0.00 -9.80 1.09
CA VAL A 68 -0.48 -9.34 2.42
C VAL A 68 -0.23 -10.41 3.48
N ASN A 69 -0.63 -11.65 3.19
CA ASN A 69 -0.41 -12.78 4.09
C ASN A 69 1.09 -13.04 4.30
N THR A 70 1.88 -12.98 3.22
CA THR A 70 3.34 -13.19 3.28
C THR A 70 4.02 -12.16 4.18
N PHE A 71 3.66 -10.88 4.07
CA PHE A 71 4.20 -9.83 4.94
C PHE A 71 3.80 -10.05 6.40
N ASN A 72 2.53 -10.39 6.66
CA ASN A 72 2.11 -10.69 8.04
C ASN A 72 2.85 -11.90 8.62
N MET A 73 3.13 -12.95 7.84
CA MET A 73 3.96 -14.07 8.29
C MET A 73 5.39 -13.63 8.65
N TYR A 74 6.01 -12.75 7.87
CA TYR A 74 7.32 -12.19 8.22
C TYR A 74 7.28 -11.41 9.55
N GLY A 75 6.24 -10.61 9.76
CA GLY A 75 6.02 -9.86 11.00
C GLY A 75 5.77 -10.76 12.21
N GLU A 76 4.83 -11.70 12.10
CA GLU A 76 4.44 -12.64 13.16
C GLU A 76 5.56 -13.60 13.56
N SER A 77 6.45 -13.96 12.62
CA SER A 77 7.63 -14.80 12.89
C SER A 77 8.84 -14.02 13.39
N GLY A 78 8.75 -12.68 13.51
CA GLY A 78 9.86 -11.81 13.92
C GLY A 78 11.01 -11.73 12.91
N GLN A 79 10.81 -12.17 11.66
CA GLN A 79 11.85 -12.18 10.63
C GLN A 79 12.06 -10.82 9.97
N PHE A 80 11.00 -10.02 9.87
CA PHE A 80 11.04 -8.66 9.33
C PHE A 80 9.89 -7.84 9.94
N PRO A 81 10.12 -6.64 10.49
CA PRO A 81 9.11 -5.87 11.22
C PRO A 81 8.14 -5.18 10.25
N ILE A 82 7.27 -5.97 9.61
CA ILE A 82 6.29 -5.51 8.63
C ILE A 82 4.90 -6.04 8.99
N ARG A 83 3.88 -5.22 8.74
CA ARG A 83 2.47 -5.61 8.79
C ARG A 83 1.77 -5.14 7.53
N ALA A 84 0.73 -5.85 7.12
CA ALA A 84 -0.07 -5.47 5.99
C ALA A 84 -1.56 -5.76 6.24
N ARG A 85 -2.42 -4.87 5.75
CA ARG A 85 -3.88 -5.01 5.84
C ARG A 85 -4.52 -4.54 4.54
N LEU A 86 -5.59 -5.21 4.14
CA LEU A 86 -6.41 -4.77 3.02
C LEU A 86 -7.60 -3.95 3.52
N LEU A 87 -7.75 -2.74 3.00
CA LEU A 87 -8.96 -1.92 3.11
C LEU A 87 -9.83 -2.15 1.87
N ARG A 88 -11.15 -2.20 2.08
CA ARG A 88 -12.14 -2.47 1.03
C ARG A 88 -13.25 -1.43 1.02
N GLY A 89 -13.88 -1.24 -0.13
CA GLY A 89 -15.09 -0.42 -0.25
C GLY A 89 -14.86 1.01 0.23
N GLU A 90 -15.68 1.46 1.19
CA GLU A 90 -15.59 2.83 1.75
C GLU A 90 -14.36 3.04 2.63
N ASP A 91 -13.84 1.98 3.28
CA ASP A 91 -12.63 2.07 4.11
C ASP A 91 -11.38 2.44 3.30
N ALA A 92 -11.41 2.13 1.99
CA ALA A 92 -10.33 2.41 1.05
C ALA A 92 -10.34 3.84 0.49
N LEU A 93 -11.37 4.64 0.80
CA LEU A 93 -11.49 6.01 0.31
C LEU A 93 -10.55 6.97 1.04
N ALA A 94 -10.07 7.99 0.34
CA ALA A 94 -9.25 9.06 0.91
C ALA A 94 -10.06 10.00 1.82
N GLY A 95 -11.30 10.28 1.42
CA GLY A 95 -12.30 11.12 2.08
C GLY A 95 -11.88 12.57 2.35
N GLU A 96 -12.83 13.32 2.90
CA GLU A 96 -12.64 14.69 3.34
C GLU A 96 -11.99 14.75 4.74
N PRO A 97 -11.24 15.81 5.06
CA PRO A 97 -10.70 16.04 6.39
C PRO A 97 -11.79 16.58 7.33
N ASP A 98 -12.84 15.80 7.59
CA ASP A 98 -13.95 16.19 8.49
C ASP A 98 -13.63 16.02 9.99
N GLY A 99 -12.36 15.75 10.31
CA GLY A 99 -11.83 15.65 11.67
C GLY A 99 -11.75 14.22 12.22
N SER A 100 -12.42 13.24 11.61
CA SER A 100 -12.31 11.82 12.01
C SER A 100 -11.31 11.03 11.16
N GLY A 101 -11.11 11.44 9.90
CA GLY A 101 -10.24 10.80 8.91
C GLY A 101 -10.74 9.43 8.48
N THR A 102 -10.75 9.15 7.17
CA THR A 102 -11.10 7.81 6.68
C THR A 102 -10.19 6.73 7.26
N PRO A 103 -10.60 5.45 7.29
CA PRO A 103 -9.72 4.36 7.71
C PRO A 103 -8.39 4.33 6.96
N LEU A 104 -8.39 4.58 5.64
CA LEU A 104 -7.16 4.74 4.87
C LEU A 104 -6.32 5.90 5.39
N ARG A 105 -6.91 7.09 5.55
CA ARG A 105 -6.18 8.28 6.02
C ARG A 105 -5.53 8.06 7.37
N ARG A 106 -6.31 7.58 8.35
CA ARG A 106 -5.81 7.25 9.69
C ARG A 106 -4.69 6.22 9.64
N ALA A 107 -4.82 5.20 8.80
CA ALA A 107 -3.81 4.16 8.68
C ALA A 107 -2.47 4.70 8.15
N ILE A 108 -2.49 5.60 7.16
CA ILE A 108 -1.27 6.20 6.60
C ILE A 108 -0.65 7.23 7.55
N GLU A 109 -1.47 8.09 8.16
CA GLU A 109 -0.99 9.20 9.01
C GLU A 109 -0.59 8.75 10.42
N SER A 110 -1.22 7.70 10.97
CA SER A 110 -1.06 7.28 12.37
C SER A 110 -0.74 5.79 12.57
N GLY A 111 -0.60 5.00 11.48
CA GLY A 111 -0.38 3.56 11.57
C GLY A 111 -1.66 2.74 11.79
N LEU A 112 -1.52 1.41 11.77
CA LEU A 112 -2.63 0.46 11.98
C LEU A 112 -2.83 0.24 13.48
N ARG A 113 -4.04 0.51 13.99
CA ARG A 113 -4.36 0.23 15.40
C ARG A 113 -4.69 -1.26 15.59
N ASN A 114 -4.27 -1.83 16.72
CA ASN A 114 -4.59 -3.23 17.09
C ASN A 114 -6.11 -3.50 17.19
N SER A 115 -6.94 -2.47 17.42
CA SER A 115 -8.41 -2.57 17.43
C SER A 115 -9.02 -2.74 16.03
N ASP A 116 -8.26 -2.50 14.97
CA ASP A 116 -8.71 -2.63 13.58
C ASP A 116 -8.40 -4.01 12.98
N ALA A 117 -8.02 -4.96 13.84
CA ALA A 117 -7.81 -6.35 13.47
C ALA A 117 -9.13 -6.97 13.02
N ASN A 118 -9.32 -7.06 11.71
CA ASN A 118 -10.17 -8.10 11.16
C ASN A 118 -9.46 -9.43 11.47
N GLN A 119 -9.80 -10.02 12.62
CA GLN A 119 -9.21 -11.28 13.06
C GLN A 119 -9.43 -12.32 11.94
N PRO A 120 -8.37 -12.98 11.44
CA PRO A 120 -8.59 -14.27 10.80
C PRO A 120 -9.18 -15.19 11.87
N THR A 121 -10.35 -15.76 11.60
CA THR A 121 -10.98 -16.77 12.45
C THR A 121 -9.94 -17.84 12.76
N PRO A 122 -9.52 -18.05 14.02
CA PRO A 122 -8.57 -19.10 14.31
C PRO A 122 -9.25 -20.43 13.99
N ALA A 123 -8.57 -21.25 13.17
CA ALA A 123 -8.92 -22.65 13.04
C ALA A 123 -8.99 -23.25 14.44
N ARG A 124 -10.17 -23.78 14.81
CA ARG A 124 -10.39 -24.49 16.06
C ARG A 124 -9.35 -25.61 16.19
N ASN A 125 -8.37 -25.43 17.05
CA ASN A 125 -7.55 -26.53 17.55
C ASN A 125 -7.78 -26.70 19.06
N HIS A 126 -8.01 -27.95 19.43
CA HIS A 126 -8.35 -28.41 20.76
C HIS A 126 -7.27 -28.12 21.81
N ALA A 127 -7.74 -27.65 22.96
CA ALA A 127 -7.30 -27.92 24.33
C ALA A 127 -5.80 -28.07 24.63
N GLY A 128 -5.31 -27.14 25.46
CA GLY A 128 -4.09 -27.31 26.26
C GLY A 128 -3.85 -26.11 27.18
N ASN A 129 -4.38 -26.18 28.40
CA ASN A 129 -4.14 -25.22 29.48
C ASN A 129 -2.66 -25.16 29.86
N VAL A 130 -2.04 -23.97 29.87
CA VAL A 130 -1.03 -23.59 30.86
C VAL A 130 -1.12 -22.08 31.11
N SER A 131 -1.33 -21.73 32.37
CA SER A 131 -1.21 -20.39 32.94
C SER A 131 0.25 -20.01 33.14
N ASP A 132 0.68 -18.81 32.76
CA ASP A 132 1.55 -18.05 33.66
C ASP A 132 1.45 -16.54 33.42
N ALA A 133 1.47 -15.82 34.55
CA ALA A 133 1.36 -14.39 34.65
C ALA A 133 2.73 -13.74 34.38
N GLY A 134 2.78 -12.85 33.39
CA GLY A 134 3.95 -12.01 33.13
C GLY A 134 3.51 -10.61 32.79
N ALA A 135 3.47 -9.74 33.81
CA ALA A 135 3.23 -8.31 33.64
C ALA A 135 4.32 -7.71 32.73
N ARG A 136 3.99 -7.47 31.45
CA ARG A 136 4.85 -6.68 30.55
C ARG A 136 4.60 -5.20 30.83
N ARG A 137 5.66 -4.55 31.29
CA ARG A 137 5.75 -3.09 31.44
C ARG A 137 5.42 -2.44 30.11
N VAL A 138 4.54 -1.44 30.14
CA VAL A 138 4.28 -0.53 29.03
C VAL A 138 5.60 0.22 28.80
N GLY A 139 6.39 -0.24 27.83
CA GLY A 139 7.56 0.46 27.34
C GLY A 139 7.09 1.71 26.61
N GLU A 140 7.67 2.85 26.98
CA GLU A 140 7.61 4.10 26.24
C GLU A 140 7.97 3.82 24.78
N ALA A 141 6.99 3.88 23.88
CA ALA A 141 7.22 3.70 22.45
C ALA A 141 8.16 4.82 21.98
N ALA A 142 9.41 4.47 21.70
CA ALA A 142 10.36 5.37 21.09
C ALA A 142 9.74 5.89 19.78
N HIS A 143 9.57 7.21 19.67
CA HIS A 143 9.16 7.85 18.43
C HIS A 143 10.16 7.47 17.31
N ILE A 144 9.82 6.47 16.50
CA ILE A 144 10.56 6.18 15.27
C ILE A 144 10.23 7.34 14.32
N ALA A 145 11.16 8.28 14.17
CA ALA A 145 11.03 9.38 13.23
C ALA A 145 11.11 8.84 11.79
N GLY A 146 9.95 8.67 11.14
CA GLY A 146 9.85 8.17 9.77
C GLY A 146 8.40 7.85 9.38
N PRO A 147 8.13 7.57 8.10
CA PRO A 147 6.78 7.17 7.68
C PRO A 147 6.36 5.86 8.34
N HIS A 148 5.16 5.85 8.92
CA HIS A 148 4.62 4.69 9.64
C HIS A 148 4.01 3.66 8.68
N ALA A 149 3.28 4.13 7.67
CA ALA A 149 2.60 3.27 6.71
C ALA A 149 2.55 3.86 5.29
N ALA A 150 2.30 3.00 4.32
CA ALA A 150 2.07 3.35 2.92
C ALA A 150 0.94 2.51 2.33
N GLY A 151 0.21 3.05 1.36
CA GLY A 151 -0.90 2.35 0.69
C GLY A 151 -0.50 1.90 -0.71
N VAL A 152 -0.82 0.67 -1.08
CA VAL A 152 -0.73 0.17 -2.45
C VAL A 152 -2.14 0.15 -3.02
N ALA A 153 -2.44 1.16 -3.83
CA ALA A 153 -3.77 1.39 -4.38
C ALA A 153 -3.85 0.92 -5.84
N ARG A 154 -4.93 0.23 -6.20
CA ARG A 154 -5.23 -0.09 -7.59
C ARG A 154 -6.16 0.97 -8.17
N VAL A 155 -5.67 1.71 -9.15
CA VAL A 155 -6.40 2.79 -9.82
C VAL A 155 -6.64 2.46 -11.29
N TRP A 156 -7.66 3.07 -11.90
CA TRP A 156 -7.84 3.01 -13.34
C TRP A 156 -6.67 3.70 -14.07
N SER A 157 -6.38 3.25 -15.29
CA SER A 157 -5.35 3.81 -16.15
C SER A 157 -5.85 3.88 -17.59
N ASN A 158 -5.28 4.78 -18.40
CA ASN A 158 -5.65 4.97 -19.81
C ASN A 158 -5.33 3.75 -20.69
N ARG A 159 -4.39 2.90 -20.26
CA ARG A 159 -3.84 1.81 -21.10
C ARG A 159 -4.12 0.41 -20.57
N MET A 160 -4.53 0.29 -19.31
CA MET A 160 -4.59 -0.99 -18.59
C MET A 160 -5.89 -1.07 -17.80
N ASN A 161 -6.42 -2.28 -17.61
CA ASN A 161 -7.59 -2.57 -16.77
C ASN A 161 -7.31 -2.45 -15.26
N GLY A 162 -6.41 -1.54 -14.87
CA GLY A 162 -5.94 -1.30 -13.51
C GLY A 162 -4.43 -1.07 -13.48
N HIS A 163 -3.98 -0.20 -12.58
CA HIS A 163 -2.59 0.19 -12.38
C HIS A 163 -2.33 0.38 -10.89
N TYR A 164 -1.16 -0.01 -10.40
CA TYR A 164 -0.82 0.17 -8.99
C TYR A 164 0.00 1.43 -8.77
N VAL A 165 -0.40 2.21 -7.76
CA VAL A 165 0.30 3.42 -7.30
C VAL A 165 0.54 3.34 -5.79
N LEU A 166 1.62 3.96 -5.32
CA LEU A 166 1.94 4.02 -3.90
C LEU A 166 1.37 5.30 -3.30
N VAL A 167 0.42 5.19 -2.37
CA VAL A 167 -0.06 6.27 -1.51
C VAL A 167 0.94 6.48 -0.37
N THR A 168 1.50 7.68 -0.28
CA THR A 168 2.51 8.03 0.74
C THR A 168 2.05 9.10 1.71
N GLY A 169 0.84 9.64 1.52
CA GLY A 169 0.26 10.60 2.45
C GLY A 169 -0.87 11.37 1.82
N PHE A 170 -1.21 12.47 2.49
CA PHE A 170 -2.28 13.37 2.08
C PHE A 170 -1.82 14.81 2.20
N ASP A 171 -2.48 15.69 1.45
CA ASP A 171 -2.17 17.10 1.36
C ASP A 171 -3.41 17.87 0.89
N ALA A 172 -3.23 19.11 0.43
CA ALA A 172 -4.25 19.90 -0.26
C ALA A 172 -3.83 20.31 -1.68
N MET A 173 -4.82 20.40 -2.56
CA MET A 173 -4.72 21.06 -3.86
C MET A 173 -4.56 22.59 -3.67
N PRO A 174 -4.16 23.36 -4.71
CA PRO A 174 -4.00 24.82 -4.61
C PRO A 174 -5.25 25.59 -4.15
N ASP A 175 -6.43 25.04 -4.41
CA ASP A 175 -7.73 25.58 -4.00
C ASP A 175 -8.15 25.15 -2.59
N GLY A 176 -7.29 24.40 -1.88
CA GLY A 176 -7.54 23.89 -0.54
C GLY A 176 -8.29 22.56 -0.48
N ALA A 177 -8.73 22.01 -1.63
CA ALA A 177 -9.42 20.73 -1.66
C ALA A 177 -8.47 19.59 -1.22
N PRO A 178 -8.95 18.55 -0.52
CA PRO A 178 -8.09 17.46 -0.08
C PRO A 178 -7.47 16.70 -1.25
N ALA A 179 -6.25 16.24 -1.03
CA ALA A 179 -5.47 15.52 -2.02
C ALA A 179 -4.74 14.32 -1.41
N VAL A 180 -4.46 13.35 -2.28
CA VAL A 180 -3.67 12.16 -2.01
C VAL A 180 -2.30 12.34 -2.66
N ARG A 181 -1.25 12.17 -1.86
CA ARG A 181 0.13 12.13 -2.34
C ARG A 181 0.44 10.72 -2.80
N VAL A 182 0.83 10.56 -4.06
CA VAL A 182 1.19 9.24 -4.58
C VAL A 182 2.49 9.25 -5.36
N PHE A 183 3.16 8.10 -5.35
CA PHE A 183 4.16 7.76 -6.34
C PHE A 183 3.54 6.80 -7.37
N ASP A 184 3.39 7.31 -8.59
CA ASP A 184 3.03 6.53 -9.76
C ASP A 184 4.30 5.94 -10.40
N PRO A 185 4.48 4.60 -10.42
CA PRO A 185 5.64 3.98 -11.06
C PRO A 185 5.62 4.09 -12.59
N TYR A 186 4.57 4.66 -13.20
CA TYR A 186 4.49 4.96 -14.63
C TYR A 186 4.81 6.44 -14.89
N LYS A 187 5.99 6.70 -15.47
CA LYS A 187 6.55 8.06 -15.62
C LYS A 187 5.68 9.00 -16.47
N ASP A 188 5.05 8.45 -17.50
CA ASP A 188 4.38 9.20 -18.57
C ASP A 188 2.86 9.31 -18.38
N SER A 189 2.36 9.11 -17.16
CA SER A 189 0.94 9.31 -16.86
C SER A 189 0.52 10.76 -17.09
N LYS A 190 -0.60 10.96 -17.79
CA LYS A 190 -1.18 12.28 -18.06
C LYS A 190 -1.47 13.02 -16.75
N VAL A 191 -1.24 14.32 -16.77
CA VAL A 191 -1.62 15.27 -15.72
C VAL A 191 -2.45 16.37 -16.38
N ASP A 192 -3.51 16.83 -15.72
CA ASP A 192 -4.38 17.89 -16.23
C ASP A 192 -4.22 19.21 -15.44
N GLY A 193 -3.45 19.18 -14.35
CA GLY A 193 -3.19 20.34 -13.50
C GLY A 193 -4.33 20.71 -12.55
N ALA A 194 -5.56 20.32 -12.86
CA ALA A 194 -6.76 20.66 -12.09
C ALA A 194 -7.09 19.59 -11.03
N ARG A 195 -7.05 18.30 -11.39
CA ARG A 195 -7.32 17.18 -10.46
C ARG A 195 -6.11 16.29 -10.25
N VAL A 196 -5.12 16.37 -11.15
CA VAL A 196 -3.85 15.66 -11.01
C VAL A 196 -2.69 16.59 -11.33
N ARG A 197 -1.76 16.73 -10.38
CA ARG A 197 -0.55 17.55 -10.50
C ARG A 197 0.70 16.71 -10.34
N ARG A 198 1.79 17.19 -10.94
CA ARG A 198 3.12 16.60 -10.76
C ARG A 198 3.76 17.15 -9.50
N ILE A 199 4.40 16.28 -8.73
CA ILE A 199 5.30 16.65 -7.64
C ILE A 199 6.72 16.47 -8.17
N GLU A 200 7.51 17.54 -8.13
CA GLU A 200 8.91 17.52 -8.52
C GLU A 200 9.80 17.41 -7.29
N HIS A 201 11.00 16.86 -7.47
CA HIS A 201 12.05 16.83 -6.44
C HIS A 201 11.76 16.03 -5.16
N GLU A 202 10.80 15.10 -5.20
CA GLU A 202 10.53 14.16 -4.10
C GLU A 202 10.69 12.67 -4.51
N PRO A 203 11.86 12.27 -5.04
CA PRO A 203 12.05 10.95 -5.65
C PRO A 203 11.86 9.77 -4.69
N ALA A 204 12.01 10.00 -3.38
CA ALA A 204 11.82 9.00 -2.33
C ALA A 204 10.41 8.98 -1.73
N GLN A 205 9.48 9.85 -2.17
CA GLN A 205 8.16 10.00 -1.53
C GLN A 205 6.99 9.99 -2.52
N ALA A 206 6.93 10.92 -3.46
CA ALA A 206 5.77 11.10 -4.32
C ALA A 206 6.15 11.80 -5.63
N ASN A 207 5.38 11.54 -6.68
CA ASN A 207 5.53 12.23 -7.97
C ASN A 207 4.19 12.74 -8.53
N ARG A 208 3.08 12.48 -7.83
CA ARG A 208 1.74 12.96 -8.17
C ARG A 208 1.00 13.44 -6.92
N LEU A 209 0.23 14.49 -7.11
CA LEU A 209 -0.80 14.95 -6.18
C LEU A 209 -2.15 14.80 -6.87
N ILE A 210 -3.06 14.03 -6.27
CA ILE A 210 -4.37 13.68 -6.87
C ILE A 210 -5.47 14.22 -5.97
N ALA A 211 -6.42 14.97 -6.51
CA ALA A 211 -7.59 15.41 -5.76
C ALA A 211 -8.35 14.20 -5.18
N ALA A 212 -8.67 14.22 -3.89
CA ALA A 212 -9.39 13.12 -3.24
C ALA A 212 -10.77 12.89 -3.90
N SER A 213 -11.43 13.97 -4.34
CA SER A 213 -12.68 13.90 -5.10
C SER A 213 -12.56 13.12 -6.42
N LEU A 214 -11.38 13.12 -7.07
CA LEU A 214 -11.11 12.26 -8.21
C LEU A 214 -10.82 10.82 -7.76
N PHE A 215 -9.89 10.66 -6.81
CA PHE A 215 -9.43 9.36 -6.32
C PHE A 215 -10.59 8.48 -5.83
N ASP A 216 -11.56 9.09 -5.13
CA ASP A 216 -12.72 8.44 -4.53
C ASP A 216 -13.93 8.35 -5.47
N SER A 217 -13.85 8.98 -6.65
CA SER A 217 -14.99 9.08 -7.57
C SER A 217 -15.50 7.71 -8.05
N GLY A 218 -16.66 7.72 -8.69
CA GLY A 218 -17.20 6.57 -9.40
C GLY A 218 -16.75 6.48 -10.87
N GLU A 219 -15.97 7.45 -11.35
CA GLU A 219 -15.62 7.57 -12.77
C GLU A 219 -14.65 6.46 -13.21
N ARG A 220 -14.71 6.06 -14.49
CA ARG A 220 -13.73 5.15 -15.10
C ARG A 220 -12.67 5.92 -15.86
N VAL A 221 -11.88 6.72 -15.13
CA VAL A 221 -10.79 7.56 -15.66
C VAL A 221 -9.53 7.38 -14.82
N PRO A 222 -8.33 7.77 -15.31
CA PRO A 222 -7.08 7.56 -14.57
C PRO A 222 -7.11 8.07 -13.13
N TYR A 223 -6.41 7.36 -12.25
CA TYR A 223 -6.25 7.65 -10.81
C TYR A 223 -7.48 7.50 -9.93
N VAL A 224 -8.65 7.21 -10.49
CA VAL A 224 -9.80 6.77 -9.69
C VAL A 224 -9.53 5.37 -9.16
N LEU A 225 -9.82 5.11 -7.88
CA LEU A 225 -9.76 3.77 -7.31
C LEU A 225 -10.63 2.81 -8.14
N VAL A 226 -10.05 1.67 -8.51
CA VAL A 226 -10.81 0.66 -9.25
C VAL A 226 -12.01 0.21 -8.41
N ASN A 227 -13.19 0.34 -8.98
CA ASN A 227 -14.50 0.06 -8.38
C ASN A 227 -15.27 -0.98 -9.20
N ASP A 228 -14.55 -1.97 -9.74
CA ASP A 228 -15.11 -3.08 -10.51
C ASP A 228 -15.62 -4.21 -9.60
N ARG A 229 -15.78 -5.43 -10.14
CA ARG A 229 -16.21 -6.62 -9.39
C ARG A 229 -15.36 -6.95 -8.16
N TYR A 230 -14.15 -6.40 -8.05
CA TYR A 230 -13.26 -6.61 -6.92
C TYR A 230 -13.46 -5.60 -5.80
N GLU A 231 -14.34 -4.61 -5.99
CA GLU A 231 -14.55 -3.45 -5.12
C GLU A 231 -13.28 -2.60 -4.97
N ARG A 232 -13.41 -1.41 -4.40
CA ARG A 232 -12.25 -0.55 -4.08
C ARG A 232 -11.31 -1.28 -3.12
N ARG A 233 -10.01 -1.22 -3.39
CA ARG A 233 -8.97 -1.90 -2.60
C ARG A 233 -7.74 -1.04 -2.45
N VAL A 234 -7.27 -0.92 -1.21
CA VAL A 234 -5.95 -0.40 -0.89
C VAL A 234 -5.30 -1.34 0.12
N ILE A 235 -4.10 -1.83 -0.20
CA ILE A 235 -3.29 -2.59 0.76
C ILE A 235 -2.46 -1.60 1.54
N VAL A 236 -2.72 -1.45 2.84
CA VAL A 236 -1.85 -0.67 3.71
C VAL A 236 -0.74 -1.56 4.22
N ILE A 237 0.50 -1.10 4.08
CA ILE A 237 1.71 -1.74 4.59
C ILE A 237 2.29 -0.80 5.64
N GLU A 238 2.63 -1.36 6.80
CA GLU A 238 3.12 -0.62 7.95
C GLU A 238 4.44 -1.23 8.43
N ARG A 239 5.33 -0.37 8.92
CA ARG A 239 6.49 -0.79 9.70
C ARG A 239 6.02 -1.24 11.08
N GLY A 240 6.16 -2.53 11.38
CA GLY A 240 5.90 -3.07 12.70
C GLY A 240 6.86 -2.51 13.75
N GLU A 241 6.42 -2.46 15.00
CA GLU A 241 7.32 -2.20 16.12
C GLU A 241 8.30 -3.37 16.25
N SER A 242 9.58 -3.04 16.38
CA SER A 242 10.60 -4.04 16.72
C SER A 242 10.57 -4.21 18.24
N ASP A 243 10.31 -5.43 18.72
CA ASP A 243 10.44 -5.80 20.13
C ASP A 243 11.87 -5.61 20.66
#